data_AF-A0A9P0JPX9-F1
#
_entry.id   AF-A0A9P0JPX9-F1
#
_cell.length_a   1.000
_cell.length_b   1.000
_cell.length_c   1.000
_cell.angle_alpha   90.00
_cell.angle_beta   90.00
_cell.angle_gamma   90.00
#
_symmetry.space_group_name_H-M   'P 1'
#
loop_
_entity.id
_entity.type
_entity.pdbx_description
1 polymer ?
#
loop_
_entity_poly.entity_id
_entity_poly.type
_entity_poly.pdbx_seq_one_letter_code
_entity_poly.pdbx_strand_id
1 'polypeptide(L)'
;MEAYLKRKNDTLSSGSLSKKPKKEICPHAERCYRKNPHHFKEFEHPHLNDFIKMGDNLKIPSNMPQPESLYKEQLEILNPILKADSRVVPAENTNSNTKSPTKDRNSTQKTPSASKPGNSKEVAGSSKGRISSMGKTTSFQSSIDTGDEKAPPGSMLEKLETVAPYNLFFTTINKAPATLTQPNAITFTDLLCPSLGTLKCSLQINFMIDIDWLLKQYKARGLSSKPLTILYGDDWPDLDKFIDKFCPHVTYKLMKMKDPFGIHHSLWLSPACPKLSDSHSDKDGESPTGFKKDFLNYLRSYNEPILKPFIDYVRRADFSAVRVCFVASIPGKHTKNEHATHLHTVGDLLSRHCVLPKKTTPQSEGPLSWGVIAQSSSIGNLGKDAAQWFRGSVLRALSSHTSCPMPMSSNASISMVYPSVDNVMTGYYGPESGGCLPYSKATNEKQRWLQDYLYQWKAEAYGRTKAMPHIKSYCRVSPCLTKLAFFLLTSANLSKAAWGGPFNKDGSVYVRSYEAGVLFLPKFFDQEYFEIKNTTANKNGTLFPFMYDLPLTPYRKDDYPWCN
;
A
#
# COMPACT_ATOMS: atom_id res chain seq x y z
N MET A 1 -10.81 -24.35 -2.16
CA MET A 1 -10.50 -23.50 -3.32
C MET A 1 -9.81 -24.30 -4.43
N GLU A 2 -8.66 -24.94 -4.14
CA GLU A 2 -7.92 -25.78 -5.12
C GLU A 2 -8.79 -26.86 -5.79
N ALA A 3 -9.62 -27.58 -5.03
CA ALA A 3 -10.53 -28.60 -5.60
C ALA A 3 -11.67 -28.02 -6.48
N TYR A 4 -12.08 -26.77 -6.25
CA TYR A 4 -13.09 -26.08 -7.07
C TYR A 4 -12.49 -25.56 -8.37
N LEU A 5 -11.27 -25.01 -8.29
CA LEU A 5 -10.47 -24.57 -9.44
C LEU A 5 -10.01 -25.77 -10.31
N LYS A 6 -9.65 -26.90 -9.68
CA LYS A 6 -9.24 -28.13 -10.37
C LYS A 6 -10.40 -28.77 -11.15
N ARG A 7 -11.62 -28.81 -10.60
CA ARG A 7 -12.80 -29.41 -11.27
C ARG A 7 -13.32 -28.63 -12.47
N LYS A 8 -13.11 -27.31 -12.52
CA LYS A 8 -13.66 -26.45 -13.59
C LYS A 8 -12.71 -26.29 -14.78
N ASN A 9 -11.40 -26.47 -14.56
CA ASN A 9 -10.43 -26.58 -15.65
C ASN A 9 -10.74 -27.75 -16.60
N ASP A 10 -11.44 -28.79 -16.13
CA ASP A 10 -11.89 -29.91 -16.97
C ASP A 10 -13.18 -29.58 -17.77
N THR A 11 -13.97 -28.59 -17.36
CA THR A 11 -15.30 -28.29 -17.93
C THR A 11 -15.34 -27.08 -18.88
N LEU A 12 -14.32 -26.21 -18.87
CA LEU A 12 -14.27 -24.98 -19.70
C LEU A 12 -13.66 -25.19 -21.10
N SER A 13 -13.39 -26.43 -21.50
CA SER A 13 -12.78 -26.81 -22.79
C SER A 13 -13.68 -26.65 -24.03
N SER A 14 -14.86 -26.02 -23.93
CA SER A 14 -15.77 -25.87 -25.05
C SER A 14 -16.41 -24.47 -25.07
N GLY A 15 -15.82 -23.53 -25.82
CA GLY A 15 -16.47 -22.26 -26.14
C GLY A 15 -15.59 -21.16 -26.75
N SER A 16 -15.73 -20.98 -28.06
CA SER A 16 -15.43 -19.79 -28.90
C SER A 16 -13.97 -19.36 -29.15
N LEU A 17 -13.65 -19.23 -30.45
CA LEU A 17 -12.34 -19.06 -31.07
C LEU A 17 -11.94 -17.58 -31.23
N SER A 18 -10.77 -17.20 -30.71
CA SER A 18 -9.99 -16.06 -31.21
C SER A 18 -8.55 -16.51 -31.48
N LYS A 19 -7.99 -16.14 -32.64
CA LYS A 19 -6.65 -16.56 -33.09
C LYS A 19 -5.57 -16.05 -32.12
N LYS A 20 -4.87 -16.96 -31.43
CA LYS A 20 -3.78 -16.65 -30.48
C LYS A 20 -2.52 -16.13 -31.22
N PRO A 21 -1.77 -15.18 -30.63
CA PRO A 21 -0.46 -14.76 -31.15
C PRO A 21 0.59 -15.89 -31.04
N LYS A 22 1.59 -15.90 -31.95
CA LYS A 22 2.72 -16.85 -31.89
C LYS A 22 3.55 -16.60 -30.63
N LYS A 23 3.91 -17.66 -29.91
CA LYS A 23 4.73 -17.59 -28.69
C LYS A 23 6.18 -17.26 -29.04
N GLU A 24 6.85 -16.46 -28.22
CA GLU A 24 8.29 -16.17 -28.36
C GLU A 24 9.12 -17.30 -27.73
N ILE A 25 10.35 -17.54 -28.21
CA ILE A 25 11.25 -18.54 -27.60
C ILE A 25 11.71 -18.03 -26.23
N CYS A 26 11.67 -18.89 -25.21
CA CYS A 26 12.11 -18.52 -23.87
C CYS A 26 13.57 -18.04 -23.89
N PRO A 27 13.89 -16.85 -23.33
CA PRO A 27 15.25 -16.30 -23.32
C PRO A 27 16.25 -17.14 -22.50
N HIS A 28 15.75 -18.02 -21.64
CA HIS A 28 16.58 -18.94 -20.85
C HIS A 28 16.76 -20.32 -21.51
N ALA A 29 16.05 -20.63 -22.61
CA ALA A 29 16.15 -21.88 -23.37
C ALA A 29 16.29 -23.13 -22.47
N GLU A 30 17.26 -24.00 -22.74
CA GLU A 30 17.55 -25.22 -21.95
C GLU A 30 17.89 -24.95 -20.48
N ARG A 31 18.28 -23.72 -20.13
CA ARG A 31 18.58 -23.29 -18.75
C ARG A 31 17.33 -22.77 -18.02
N CYS A 32 16.15 -22.80 -18.62
CA CYS A 32 14.92 -22.31 -18.01
C CYS A 32 14.55 -23.12 -16.75
N TYR A 33 14.39 -22.43 -15.62
CA TYR A 33 14.01 -23.03 -14.34
C TYR A 33 12.55 -22.77 -13.93
N ARG A 34 11.77 -22.12 -14.79
CA ARG A 34 10.39 -21.70 -14.49
C ARG A 34 9.46 -22.91 -14.43
N LYS A 35 8.54 -22.93 -13.45
CA LYS A 35 7.51 -23.96 -13.21
C LYS A 35 6.08 -23.41 -13.22
N ASN A 36 5.88 -22.17 -13.65
CA ASN A 36 4.55 -21.56 -13.70
C ASN A 36 3.87 -21.87 -15.05
N PRO A 37 2.64 -22.44 -15.09
CA PRO A 37 1.88 -22.65 -16.33
C PRO A 37 1.74 -21.39 -17.22
N HIS A 38 1.73 -20.18 -16.65
CA HIS A 38 1.69 -18.94 -17.43
C HIS A 38 2.93 -18.78 -18.33
N HIS A 39 4.10 -19.13 -17.81
CA HIS A 39 5.37 -19.07 -18.54
C HIS A 39 5.34 -19.94 -19.80
N PHE A 40 4.76 -21.14 -19.71
CA PHE A 40 4.64 -22.09 -20.83
C PHE A 40 3.49 -21.76 -21.81
N LYS A 41 2.58 -20.86 -21.41
CA LYS A 41 1.58 -20.27 -22.31
C LYS A 41 2.13 -19.09 -23.11
N GLU A 42 3.13 -18.40 -22.57
CA GLU A 42 3.73 -17.21 -23.16
C GLU A 42 4.99 -17.52 -24.00
N PHE A 43 5.81 -18.48 -23.55
CA PHE A 43 7.10 -18.80 -24.15
C PHE A 43 7.22 -20.26 -24.64
N GLU A 44 7.85 -20.44 -25.80
CA GLU A 44 8.21 -21.73 -26.37
C GLU A 44 9.53 -22.30 -25.83
N HIS A 45 9.56 -23.62 -25.67
CA HIS A 45 10.71 -24.37 -25.18
C HIS A 45 10.94 -25.59 -26.10
N PRO A 46 11.65 -25.44 -27.23
CA PRO A 46 11.83 -26.51 -28.21
C PRO A 46 12.37 -27.83 -27.62
N HIS A 47 13.37 -27.74 -26.73
CA HIS A 47 13.94 -28.90 -26.03
C HIS A 47 12.89 -29.68 -25.20
N LEU A 48 11.96 -29.00 -24.53
CA LEU A 48 10.87 -29.66 -23.80
C LEU A 48 9.86 -30.29 -24.76
N ASN A 49 9.56 -29.64 -25.89
CA ASN A 49 8.67 -30.22 -26.90
C ASN A 49 9.27 -31.50 -27.50
N ASP A 50 10.59 -31.56 -27.67
CA ASP A 50 11.29 -32.76 -28.13
C ASP A 50 11.27 -33.87 -27.08
N PHE A 51 11.43 -33.55 -25.79
CA PHE A 51 11.23 -34.51 -24.71
C PHE A 51 9.79 -35.05 -24.65
N ILE A 52 8.79 -34.22 -24.93
CA ILE A 52 7.39 -34.68 -25.01
C ILE A 52 7.20 -35.67 -26.15
N LYS A 53 7.83 -35.45 -27.31
CA LYS A 53 7.76 -36.37 -28.45
C LYS A 53 8.40 -37.74 -28.16
N MET A 54 9.33 -37.82 -27.20
CA MET A 54 9.96 -39.08 -26.80
C MET A 54 9.03 -40.00 -25.99
N GLY A 55 7.92 -39.47 -25.44
CA GLY A 55 6.87 -40.26 -24.77
C GLY A 55 7.41 -41.18 -23.68
N ASP A 56 6.98 -42.44 -23.67
CA ASP A 56 7.35 -43.44 -22.67
C ASP A 56 8.85 -43.82 -22.68
N ASN A 57 9.60 -43.39 -23.70
CA ASN A 57 11.05 -43.59 -23.83
C ASN A 57 11.88 -42.36 -23.39
N LEU A 58 11.30 -41.45 -22.61
CA LEU A 58 11.97 -40.23 -22.17
C LEU A 58 13.29 -40.53 -21.44
N LYS A 59 14.41 -40.15 -22.08
CA LYS A 59 15.74 -40.11 -21.49
C LYS A 59 16.30 -38.71 -21.64
N ILE A 60 16.36 -37.97 -20.54
CA ILE A 60 16.96 -36.63 -20.53
C ILE A 60 18.49 -36.81 -20.63
N PRO A 61 19.16 -36.18 -21.62
CA PRO A 61 20.61 -36.28 -21.76
C PRO A 61 21.37 -35.80 -20.51
N SER A 62 22.44 -36.49 -20.14
CA SER A 62 23.24 -36.18 -18.94
C SER A 62 24.03 -34.86 -19.02
N ASN A 63 24.10 -34.26 -20.21
CA ASN A 63 24.78 -32.99 -20.47
C ASN A 63 23.84 -31.76 -20.41
N MET A 64 22.60 -31.94 -19.95
CA MET A 64 21.65 -30.83 -19.84
C MET A 64 22.02 -29.88 -18.67
N PRO A 65 21.78 -28.55 -18.81
CA PRO A 65 22.22 -27.57 -17.83
C PRO A 65 21.38 -27.49 -16.54
N GLN A 66 20.25 -28.20 -16.45
CA GLN A 66 19.40 -28.29 -15.25
C GLN A 66 19.27 -29.74 -14.78
N PRO A 67 18.94 -29.99 -13.50
CA PRO A 67 18.74 -31.35 -13.00
C PRO A 67 17.55 -32.04 -13.68
N GLU A 68 17.64 -33.36 -13.86
CA GLU A 68 16.60 -34.20 -14.51
C GLU A 68 15.20 -34.01 -13.88
N SER A 69 15.15 -33.85 -12.55
CA SER A 69 13.90 -33.60 -11.81
C SER A 69 13.18 -32.33 -12.27
N LEU A 70 13.92 -31.27 -12.57
CA LEU A 70 13.35 -29.99 -13.01
C LEU A 70 12.66 -30.14 -14.37
N TYR A 71 13.29 -30.83 -15.33
CA TYR A 71 12.69 -31.06 -16.64
C TYR A 71 11.43 -31.93 -16.54
N LYS A 72 11.42 -32.97 -15.70
CA LYS A 72 10.22 -33.80 -15.47
C LYS A 72 9.05 -32.97 -14.95
N GLU A 73 9.28 -32.12 -13.95
CA GLU A 73 8.24 -31.22 -13.44
C GLU A 73 7.74 -30.23 -14.51
N GLN A 74 8.63 -29.68 -15.33
CA GLN A 74 8.25 -28.80 -16.45
C GLN A 74 7.42 -29.53 -17.52
N LEU A 75 7.74 -30.80 -17.79
CA LEU A 75 6.98 -31.64 -18.74
C LEU A 75 5.59 -31.98 -18.21
N GLU A 76 5.42 -32.22 -16.90
CA GLU A 76 4.11 -32.41 -16.27
C GLU A 76 3.21 -31.17 -16.42
N ILE A 77 3.80 -29.98 -16.43
CA ILE A 77 3.10 -28.71 -16.63
C ILE A 77 2.81 -28.44 -18.11
N LEU A 78 3.78 -28.70 -19.00
CA LEU A 78 3.71 -28.37 -20.42
C LEU A 78 2.82 -29.34 -21.22
N ASN A 79 2.83 -30.64 -20.89
CA ASN A 79 2.04 -31.66 -21.59
C ASN A 79 0.54 -31.34 -21.69
N PRO A 80 -0.15 -30.97 -20.58
CA PRO A 80 -1.55 -30.56 -20.62
C PRO A 80 -1.79 -29.30 -21.49
N ILE A 81 -0.84 -28.37 -21.51
CA ILE A 81 -0.93 -27.11 -22.27
C ILE A 81 -0.90 -27.40 -23.77
N LEU A 82 0.02 -28.25 -24.24
CA LEU A 82 0.13 -28.60 -25.66
C LEU A 82 -1.04 -29.46 -26.15
N LYS A 83 -1.56 -30.37 -25.32
CA LYS A 83 -2.75 -31.20 -25.62
C LYS A 83 -4.02 -30.36 -25.74
N ALA A 84 -4.10 -29.25 -25.03
CA ALA A 84 -5.21 -28.29 -25.15
C ALA A 84 -5.13 -27.47 -26.45
N ASP A 85 -3.92 -27.17 -26.95
CA ASP A 85 -3.71 -26.38 -28.17
C ASP A 85 -3.91 -27.20 -29.48
N SER A 86 -3.77 -28.52 -29.45
CA SER A 86 -3.85 -29.40 -30.66
C SER A 86 -5.27 -29.90 -31.01
N ARG A 87 -6.30 -29.61 -30.21
CA ARG A 87 -7.71 -30.02 -30.46
C ARG A 87 -8.51 -29.04 -31.35
N VAL A 88 -7.85 -28.12 -32.05
CA VAL A 88 -8.47 -26.96 -32.72
C VAL A 88 -8.16 -26.90 -34.22
N VAL A 89 -8.52 -27.90 -35.03
CA VAL A 89 -8.62 -27.75 -36.51
C VAL A 89 -9.66 -28.74 -37.10
N PRO A 90 -10.68 -28.27 -37.84
CA PRO A 90 -11.35 -29.04 -38.88
C PRO A 90 -11.03 -28.52 -40.31
N ALA A 91 -11.13 -29.44 -41.28
CA ALA A 91 -10.69 -29.36 -42.67
C ALA A 91 -11.41 -28.31 -43.57
N GLU A 92 -10.70 -27.92 -44.64
CA GLU A 92 -11.12 -26.99 -45.71
C GLU A 92 -12.35 -27.47 -46.50
N ASN A 93 -13.26 -26.55 -46.86
CA ASN A 93 -13.83 -26.49 -48.20
C ASN A 93 -14.54 -25.15 -48.52
N THR A 94 -14.44 -24.79 -49.79
CA THR A 94 -14.76 -23.55 -50.53
C THR A 94 -16.25 -23.19 -50.64
N ASN A 95 -16.62 -21.89 -50.56
CA ASN A 95 -17.16 -21.09 -51.69
C ASN A 95 -17.71 -19.69 -51.32
N SER A 96 -17.66 -18.81 -52.33
CA SER A 96 -17.96 -17.38 -52.42
C SER A 96 -19.44 -16.97 -52.46
N ASN A 97 -19.81 -15.79 -51.92
CA ASN A 97 -20.31 -14.61 -52.68
C ASN A 97 -21.01 -13.52 -51.82
N THR A 98 -20.46 -12.30 -51.93
CA THR A 98 -21.05 -10.94 -52.04
C THR A 98 -22.55 -10.66 -51.77
N LYS A 99 -22.89 -9.61 -50.99
CA LYS A 99 -23.15 -8.18 -51.40
C LYS A 99 -24.01 -7.40 -50.36
N SER A 100 -23.65 -6.14 -50.13
CA SER A 100 -24.36 -5.02 -49.45
C SER A 100 -25.47 -4.39 -50.36
N PRO A 101 -26.13 -3.21 -50.11
CA PRO A 101 -26.11 -2.23 -48.98
C PRO A 101 -27.45 -1.47 -48.62
N THR A 102 -27.38 -0.53 -47.63
CA THR A 102 -28.02 0.84 -47.49
C THR A 102 -29.52 1.07 -47.19
N LYS A 103 -29.88 1.79 -46.09
CA LYS A 103 -30.35 3.22 -45.89
C LYS A 103 -31.81 3.50 -46.32
N ASP A 104 -32.68 4.34 -45.71
CA ASP A 104 -32.54 5.61 -44.95
C ASP A 104 -33.91 6.04 -44.31
N ARG A 105 -33.89 6.97 -43.31
CA ARG A 105 -34.85 8.08 -42.97
C ARG A 105 -36.30 7.79 -42.46
N ASN A 106 -37.04 8.64 -41.71
CA ASN A 106 -36.89 9.92 -40.97
C ASN A 106 -38.20 10.17 -40.14
N SER A 107 -38.19 11.01 -39.08
CA SER A 107 -38.85 12.36 -39.03
C SER A 107 -39.35 12.85 -37.64
N THR A 108 -38.94 14.11 -37.33
CA THR A 108 -39.64 15.30 -36.77
C THR A 108 -40.50 15.28 -35.47
N GLN A 109 -40.75 16.38 -34.72
CA GLN A 109 -40.06 17.61 -34.24
C GLN A 109 -41.08 18.45 -33.40
N LYS A 110 -40.58 19.29 -32.46
CA LYS A 110 -41.10 20.59 -31.93
C LYS A 110 -41.54 20.74 -30.43
N THR A 111 -41.07 21.85 -29.87
CA THR A 111 -41.19 22.54 -28.56
C THR A 111 -42.29 23.64 -28.59
N PRO A 112 -42.38 24.71 -27.74
CA PRO A 112 -41.83 25.07 -26.40
C PRO A 112 -42.85 25.73 -25.41
N SER A 113 -42.45 26.11 -24.18
CA SER A 113 -42.76 27.43 -23.57
C SER A 113 -42.09 27.62 -22.19
N ALA A 114 -41.87 28.88 -21.79
CA ALA A 114 -41.10 29.32 -20.62
C ALA A 114 -41.85 30.41 -19.83
N SER A 115 -41.61 30.52 -18.51
CA SER A 115 -41.77 31.75 -17.71
C SER A 115 -41.06 31.65 -16.33
N LYS A 116 -40.50 32.77 -15.86
CA LYS A 116 -39.80 33.04 -14.57
C LYS A 116 -40.70 33.95 -13.65
N PRO A 117 -40.20 34.63 -12.58
CA PRO A 117 -39.80 34.18 -11.23
C PRO A 117 -40.49 35.00 -10.09
N GLY A 118 -40.20 34.69 -8.82
CA GLY A 118 -40.59 35.49 -7.64
C GLY A 118 -39.59 35.37 -6.47
N ASN A 119 -39.46 36.43 -5.66
CA ASN A 119 -38.28 36.83 -4.88
C ASN A 119 -38.66 37.16 -3.40
N SER A 120 -37.78 36.96 -2.41
CA SER A 120 -37.67 37.72 -1.10
C SER A 120 -36.63 37.05 -0.15
N LYS A 121 -35.48 37.70 0.17
CA LYS A 121 -35.12 38.58 1.33
C LYS A 121 -35.06 37.87 2.72
N GLU A 122 -33.88 37.59 3.28
CA GLU A 122 -32.96 38.42 4.13
C GLU A 122 -33.41 38.62 5.60
N VAL A 123 -32.53 38.32 6.58
CA VAL A 123 -32.09 39.20 7.70
C VAL A 123 -30.82 38.60 8.37
N ALA A 124 -29.89 39.48 8.75
CA ALA A 124 -28.58 39.24 9.36
C ALA A 124 -28.56 39.39 10.90
N GLY A 125 -27.49 38.91 11.56
CA GLY A 125 -27.16 39.23 12.96
C GLY A 125 -25.73 38.82 13.34
N SER A 126 -24.93 39.80 13.75
CA SER A 126 -23.49 39.73 14.08
C SER A 126 -23.28 39.74 15.59
N SER A 127 -22.25 39.05 16.11
CA SER A 127 -21.57 39.47 17.33
C SER A 127 -20.17 38.85 17.47
N LYS A 128 -19.19 39.71 17.75
CA LYS A 128 -17.79 39.41 18.07
C LYS A 128 -17.67 39.11 19.57
N GLY A 129 -16.92 38.07 19.93
CA GLY A 129 -16.49 37.78 21.31
C GLY A 129 -15.04 37.30 21.32
N ARG A 130 -14.17 38.04 22.02
CA ARG A 130 -12.72 37.82 22.16
C ARG A 130 -12.53 37.07 23.48
N ILE A 131 -11.93 35.87 23.47
CA ILE A 131 -11.61 35.12 24.70
C ILE A 131 -10.11 34.78 24.68
N SER A 132 -9.39 35.27 25.68
CA SER A 132 -8.02 34.87 26.01
C SER A 132 -8.04 33.59 26.84
N SER A 133 -7.21 32.60 26.51
CA SER A 133 -6.99 31.43 27.37
C SER A 133 -5.52 31.32 27.78
N MET A 134 -5.27 31.48 29.08
CA MET A 134 -4.08 30.97 29.76
C MET A 134 -4.12 29.44 29.72
N GLY A 135 -3.01 28.83 29.31
CA GLY A 135 -2.88 27.38 29.23
C GLY A 135 -2.90 26.74 30.61
N LYS A 136 -3.87 25.85 30.84
CA LYS A 136 -3.76 24.78 31.83
C LYS A 136 -3.33 23.51 31.12
N THR A 137 -2.19 22.98 31.52
CA THR A 137 -1.70 21.66 31.15
C THR A 137 -2.66 20.60 31.71
N THR A 138 -3.48 19.98 30.86
CA THR A 138 -4.26 18.81 31.25
C THR A 138 -3.62 17.57 30.63
N SER A 139 -3.02 16.73 31.49
CA SER A 139 -2.64 15.37 31.15
C SER A 139 -3.91 14.58 30.82
N PHE A 140 -4.17 14.36 29.54
CA PHE A 140 -5.29 13.53 29.09
C PHE A 140 -4.88 12.05 29.16
N GLN A 141 -5.35 11.38 30.21
CA GLN A 141 -5.40 9.92 30.27
C GLN A 141 -6.47 9.46 29.27
N SER A 142 -6.11 8.68 28.26
CA SER A 142 -7.08 8.03 27.36
C SER A 142 -7.77 6.90 28.12
N SER A 143 -8.81 7.21 28.90
CA SER A 143 -9.67 6.19 29.50
C SER A 143 -10.63 5.69 28.43
N ILE A 144 -10.39 4.46 27.96
CA ILE A 144 -11.44 3.65 27.39
C ILE A 144 -12.46 3.47 28.52
N ASP A 145 -13.71 3.90 28.32
CA ASP A 145 -14.81 3.63 29.25
C ASP A 145 -15.25 2.15 29.09
N THR A 146 -14.34 1.26 29.45
CA THR A 146 -14.62 -0.12 29.86
C THR A 146 -14.28 -0.11 31.34
N GLY A 147 -15.27 0.18 32.19
CA GLY A 147 -15.05 0.53 33.59
C GLY A 147 -13.92 -0.28 34.25
N ASP A 148 -12.84 0.39 34.65
CA ASP A 148 -11.70 -0.03 35.50
C ASP A 148 -11.19 -1.50 35.43
N GLU A 149 -11.55 -2.28 34.42
CA GLU A 149 -11.05 -3.63 34.23
C GLU A 149 -9.76 -3.56 33.40
N LYS A 150 -8.65 -3.97 34.03
CA LYS A 150 -7.36 -4.13 33.34
C LYS A 150 -7.54 -5.03 32.11
N ALA A 151 -6.91 -4.66 31.01
CA ALA A 151 -6.92 -5.48 29.80
C ALA A 151 -6.52 -6.93 30.13
N PRO A 152 -7.22 -7.94 29.56
CA PRO A 152 -6.88 -9.33 29.83
C PRO A 152 -5.43 -9.63 29.40
N PRO A 153 -4.62 -10.32 30.23
CA PRO A 153 -3.25 -10.67 29.87
C PRO A 153 -3.15 -11.46 28.56
N GLY A 154 -2.18 -11.13 27.72
CA GLY A 154 -1.97 -11.65 26.38
C GLY A 154 -2.97 -11.17 25.32
N SER A 155 -3.88 -10.24 25.68
CA SER A 155 -4.88 -9.74 24.73
C SER A 155 -4.34 -8.67 23.81
N MET A 156 -5.10 -8.36 22.76
CA MET A 156 -4.74 -7.26 21.86
C MET A 156 -5.01 -5.89 22.43
N LEU A 157 -5.90 -5.79 23.41
CA LEU A 157 -6.11 -4.55 24.15
C LEU A 157 -4.88 -4.22 25.00
N GLU A 158 -4.34 -5.21 25.72
CA GLU A 158 -3.10 -5.04 26.48
C GLU A 158 -1.93 -4.66 25.57
N LYS A 159 -1.80 -5.30 24.39
CA LYS A 159 -0.80 -4.90 23.39
C LYS A 159 -0.97 -3.45 22.96
N LEU A 160 -2.20 -2.99 22.70
CA LEU A 160 -2.50 -1.61 22.32
C LEU A 160 -2.13 -0.61 23.42
N GLU A 161 -2.45 -0.93 24.68
CA GLU A 161 -2.06 -0.15 25.85
C GLU A 161 -0.53 -0.09 26.03
N THR A 162 0.15 -1.21 25.79
CA THR A 162 1.61 -1.33 25.93
C THR A 162 2.37 -0.48 24.90
N VAL A 163 1.85 -0.37 23.68
CA VAL A 163 2.50 0.39 22.59
C VAL A 163 1.99 1.81 22.44
N ALA A 164 1.11 2.25 23.34
CA ALA A 164 0.69 3.63 23.43
C ALA A 164 1.91 4.54 23.67
N PRO A 165 1.90 5.79 23.19
CA PRO A 165 0.79 6.45 22.49
C PRO A 165 0.80 6.24 20.96
N TYR A 166 1.79 5.54 20.41
CA TYR A 166 2.00 5.51 18.95
C TYR A 166 1.12 4.51 18.22
N ASN A 167 0.75 3.40 18.87
CA ASN A 167 -0.08 2.33 18.29
C ASN A 167 0.45 1.82 16.95
N LEU A 168 1.79 1.80 16.81
CA LEU A 168 2.49 1.31 15.64
C LEU A 168 2.89 -0.15 15.87
N PHE A 169 2.39 -1.02 15.00
CA PHE A 169 2.62 -2.45 15.06
C PHE A 169 3.33 -2.96 13.81
N PHE A 170 4.04 -4.07 13.96
CA PHE A 170 4.66 -4.83 12.89
C PHE A 170 4.03 -6.22 12.81
N THR A 171 4.08 -6.82 11.63
CA THR A 171 3.62 -8.19 11.48
C THR A 171 4.54 -9.16 12.23
N THR A 172 3.92 -10.17 12.83
CA THR A 172 4.61 -11.35 13.36
C THR A 172 5.11 -12.21 12.20
N ILE A 173 6.32 -12.73 12.30
CA ILE A 173 6.99 -13.49 11.24
C ILE A 173 7.45 -14.82 11.82
N ASN A 174 6.80 -15.92 11.43
CA ASN A 174 7.09 -17.25 11.98
C ASN A 174 8.55 -17.68 11.82
N LYS A 175 9.20 -17.32 10.70
CA LYS A 175 10.61 -17.60 10.46
C LYS A 175 11.58 -16.69 11.24
N ALA A 176 11.08 -15.65 11.90
CA ALA A 176 11.85 -14.74 12.74
C ALA A 176 11.36 -14.83 14.20
N PRO A 177 11.89 -15.77 15.01
CA PRO A 177 11.40 -16.05 16.36
C PRO A 177 11.35 -14.82 17.28
N ALA A 178 12.30 -13.89 17.12
CA ALA A 178 12.33 -12.63 17.86
C ALA A 178 11.03 -11.81 17.74
N THR A 179 10.28 -11.97 16.65
CA THR A 179 9.02 -11.24 16.44
C THR A 179 7.84 -11.83 17.22
N LEU A 180 7.91 -13.09 17.67
CA LEU A 180 6.80 -13.77 18.34
C LEU A 180 6.48 -13.19 19.72
N THR A 181 7.49 -12.63 20.39
CA THR A 181 7.39 -12.11 21.76
C THR A 181 7.43 -10.59 21.83
N GLN A 182 7.55 -9.90 20.69
CA GLN A 182 7.61 -8.44 20.67
C GLN A 182 6.24 -7.84 20.98
N PRO A 183 6.15 -6.85 21.90
CA PRO A 183 4.88 -6.26 22.30
C PRO A 183 4.18 -5.53 21.14
N ASN A 184 4.95 -4.99 20.20
CA ASN A 184 4.46 -4.35 18.99
C ASN A 184 4.44 -5.28 17.77
N ALA A 185 4.40 -6.60 17.96
CA ALA A 185 4.23 -7.57 16.88
C ALA A 185 2.88 -8.28 16.97
N ILE A 186 2.16 -8.33 15.84
CA ILE A 186 0.80 -8.89 15.76
C ILE A 186 0.58 -9.69 14.48
N THR A 187 -0.33 -10.65 14.54
CA THR A 187 -0.88 -11.37 13.38
C THR A 187 -2.14 -10.67 12.87
N PHE A 188 -2.66 -11.10 11.72
CA PHE A 188 -3.97 -10.63 11.29
C PHE A 188 -5.09 -11.11 12.23
N THR A 189 -5.00 -12.35 12.73
CA THR A 189 -5.99 -12.94 13.65
C THR A 189 -6.10 -12.16 14.96
N ASP A 190 -5.04 -11.48 15.36
CA ASP A 190 -5.01 -10.59 16.52
C ASP A 190 -5.91 -9.36 16.32
N LEU A 191 -5.99 -8.80 15.10
CA LEU A 191 -6.90 -7.69 14.79
C LEU A 191 -8.39 -8.02 15.01
N LEU A 192 -8.71 -9.31 15.12
CA LEU A 192 -10.05 -9.85 15.35
C LEU A 192 -10.27 -10.30 16.81
N CYS A 193 -9.36 -9.95 17.72
CA CYS A 193 -9.44 -10.31 19.14
C CYS A 193 -10.65 -9.63 19.80
N PRO A 194 -11.45 -10.36 20.60
CA PRO A 194 -12.65 -9.81 21.24
C PRO A 194 -12.35 -8.72 22.28
N SER A 195 -11.10 -8.61 22.77
CA SER A 195 -10.69 -7.52 23.66
C SER A 195 -10.76 -6.15 22.98
N LEU A 196 -10.77 -6.09 21.64
CA LEU A 196 -10.95 -4.85 20.88
C LEU A 196 -12.43 -4.47 20.70
N GLY A 197 -13.35 -5.30 21.22
CA GLY A 197 -14.80 -5.12 21.14
C GLY A 197 -15.51 -6.22 20.35
N THR A 198 -16.85 -6.15 20.36
CA THR A 198 -17.69 -7.11 19.65
C THR A 198 -17.83 -6.75 18.17
N LEU A 199 -17.19 -7.52 17.28
CA LEU A 199 -17.28 -7.28 15.84
C LEU A 199 -18.71 -7.46 15.31
N LYS A 200 -19.26 -6.42 14.70
CA LYS A 200 -20.58 -6.43 14.03
C LYS A 200 -20.46 -6.62 12.52
N CYS A 201 -19.53 -5.92 11.88
CA CYS A 201 -19.17 -6.05 10.47
C CYS A 201 -17.74 -5.51 10.27
N SER A 202 -17.15 -5.74 9.10
CA SER A 202 -15.81 -5.23 8.78
C SER A 202 -15.66 -4.90 7.30
N LEU A 203 -14.79 -3.94 7.00
CA LEU A 203 -14.39 -3.54 5.65
C LEU A 203 -12.89 -3.81 5.48
N GLN A 204 -12.54 -4.59 4.46
CA GLN A 204 -11.16 -4.83 4.05
C GLN A 204 -10.92 -4.13 2.71
N ILE A 205 -10.06 -3.10 2.71
CA ILE A 205 -9.60 -2.43 1.49
C ILE A 205 -8.16 -2.88 1.25
N ASN A 206 -7.93 -3.65 0.19
CA ASN A 206 -6.61 -4.16 -0.15
C ASN A 206 -6.47 -4.25 -1.68
N PHE A 207 -5.32 -4.66 -2.21
CA PHE A 207 -5.17 -4.93 -3.65
C PHE A 207 -5.39 -6.39 -3.98
N MET A 208 -4.57 -7.26 -3.38
CA MET A 208 -4.64 -8.70 -3.54
C MET A 208 -5.24 -9.33 -2.30
N ILE A 209 -6.11 -10.30 -2.52
CA ILE A 209 -6.81 -11.01 -1.45
C ILE A 209 -6.82 -12.50 -1.75
N ASP A 210 -6.27 -13.27 -0.81
CA ASP A 210 -6.59 -14.68 -0.66
C ASP A 210 -7.82 -14.78 0.27
N ILE A 211 -8.98 -14.98 -0.33
CA ILE A 211 -10.25 -15.03 0.41
C ILE A 211 -10.33 -16.24 1.34
N ASP A 212 -9.74 -17.37 0.96
CA ASP A 212 -9.75 -18.59 1.79
C ASP A 212 -8.89 -18.37 3.04
N TRP A 213 -7.69 -17.80 2.88
CA TRP A 213 -6.85 -17.40 4.00
C TRP A 213 -7.52 -16.38 4.90
N LEU A 214 -8.16 -15.35 4.34
CA LEU A 214 -8.84 -14.31 5.09
C LEU A 214 -9.99 -14.88 5.94
N LEU A 215 -10.85 -15.70 5.33
CA LEU A 215 -11.97 -16.34 6.04
C LEU A 215 -11.51 -17.30 7.13
N LYS A 216 -10.36 -17.97 6.96
CA LYS A 216 -9.75 -18.76 8.04
C LYS A 216 -9.39 -17.90 9.25
N GLN A 217 -8.97 -16.65 9.07
CA GLN A 217 -8.70 -15.74 10.19
C GLN A 217 -9.97 -15.41 10.98
N TYR A 218 -11.08 -15.13 10.28
CA TYR A 218 -12.38 -14.89 10.90
C TYR A 218 -12.91 -16.15 11.61
N LYS A 219 -12.76 -17.32 10.97
CA LYS A 219 -13.14 -18.60 11.55
C LYS A 219 -12.39 -18.89 12.85
N ALA A 220 -11.08 -18.59 12.90
CA ALA A 220 -10.27 -18.78 14.09
C ALA A 220 -10.74 -17.97 15.31
N ARG A 221 -11.56 -16.93 15.10
CA ARG A 221 -12.19 -16.12 16.15
C ARG A 221 -13.70 -16.33 16.29
N GLY A 222 -14.26 -17.34 15.61
CA GLY A 222 -15.71 -17.60 15.63
C GLY A 222 -16.54 -16.53 14.92
N LEU A 223 -15.95 -15.80 13.97
CA LEU A 223 -16.57 -14.64 13.29
C LEU A 223 -17.05 -14.96 11.87
N SER A 224 -17.13 -16.24 11.48
CA SER A 224 -17.49 -16.66 10.11
C SER A 224 -18.87 -16.20 9.64
N SER A 225 -19.80 -15.91 10.57
CA SER A 225 -21.15 -15.42 10.26
C SER A 225 -21.25 -13.89 10.22
N LYS A 226 -20.17 -13.16 10.52
CA LYS A 226 -20.18 -11.70 10.53
C LYS A 226 -20.06 -11.15 9.11
N PRO A 227 -20.84 -10.11 8.74
CA PRO A 227 -20.68 -9.43 7.46
C PRO A 227 -19.26 -8.92 7.21
N LEU A 228 -18.71 -9.29 6.07
CA LEU A 228 -17.39 -8.89 5.61
C LEU A 228 -17.52 -8.21 4.24
N THR A 229 -17.18 -6.92 4.17
CA THR A 229 -17.12 -6.16 2.92
C THR A 229 -15.69 -6.08 2.43
N ILE A 230 -15.47 -6.30 1.14
CA ILE A 230 -14.15 -6.34 0.53
C ILE A 230 -14.07 -5.40 -0.68
N LEU A 231 -13.12 -4.47 -0.66
CA LEU A 231 -12.68 -3.74 -1.85
C LEU A 231 -11.29 -4.25 -2.23
N TYR A 232 -11.15 -4.69 -3.49
CA TYR A 232 -9.91 -5.25 -4.00
C TYR A 232 -9.57 -4.71 -5.37
N GLY A 233 -8.29 -4.74 -5.76
CA GLY A 233 -7.81 -4.11 -6.99
C GLY A 233 -7.31 -5.09 -8.06
N ASP A 234 -6.96 -6.32 -7.68
CA ASP A 234 -6.48 -7.33 -8.62
C ASP A 234 -7.55 -8.37 -8.96
N ASP A 235 -7.75 -8.63 -10.25
CA ASP A 235 -8.76 -9.58 -10.72
C ASP A 235 -8.21 -11.01 -10.63
N TRP A 236 -8.57 -11.71 -9.55
CA TRP A 236 -8.25 -13.13 -9.41
C TRP A 236 -9.31 -13.96 -10.15
N PRO A 237 -8.95 -14.82 -11.11
CA PRO A 237 -9.93 -15.53 -11.92
C PRO A 237 -10.97 -16.28 -11.08
N ASP A 238 -12.24 -16.03 -11.38
CA ASP A 238 -13.41 -16.63 -10.72
C ASP A 238 -13.53 -16.35 -9.20
N LEU A 239 -12.83 -15.34 -8.66
CA LEU A 239 -12.97 -14.93 -7.25
C LEU A 239 -14.41 -14.51 -6.93
N ASP A 240 -15.01 -13.74 -7.83
CA ASP A 240 -16.42 -13.31 -7.79
C ASP A 240 -17.35 -14.53 -7.67
N LYS A 241 -17.20 -15.51 -8.57
CA LYS A 241 -18.01 -16.74 -8.59
C LYS A 241 -17.79 -17.59 -7.35
N PHE A 242 -16.57 -17.63 -6.83
CA PHE A 242 -16.28 -18.33 -5.60
C PHE A 242 -17.00 -17.67 -4.42
N ILE A 243 -16.89 -16.34 -4.30
CA ILE A 243 -17.54 -15.60 -3.22
C ILE A 243 -19.05 -15.76 -3.30
N ASP A 244 -19.66 -15.57 -4.47
CA ASP A 244 -21.11 -15.70 -4.67
C ASP A 244 -21.63 -17.10 -4.29
N LYS A 245 -20.82 -18.14 -4.56
CA LYS A 245 -21.23 -19.52 -4.33
C LYS A 245 -20.98 -20.01 -2.89
N PHE A 246 -19.91 -19.55 -2.25
CA PHE A 246 -19.43 -20.16 -1.00
C PHE A 246 -19.33 -19.21 0.19
N CYS A 247 -19.52 -17.91 -0.02
CA CYS A 247 -19.26 -16.90 1.00
C CYS A 247 -20.48 -16.00 1.21
N PRO A 248 -21.59 -16.52 1.79
CA PRO A 248 -22.88 -15.81 1.87
C PRO A 248 -22.86 -14.53 2.72
N HIS A 249 -21.84 -14.35 3.57
CA HIS A 249 -21.67 -13.16 4.40
C HIS A 249 -20.63 -12.18 3.86
N VAL A 250 -20.09 -12.43 2.67
CA VAL A 250 -19.09 -11.59 2.02
C VAL A 250 -19.75 -10.75 0.93
N THR A 251 -19.57 -9.44 1.00
CA THR A 251 -19.90 -8.51 -0.09
C THR A 251 -18.61 -7.96 -0.65
N TYR A 252 -18.48 -7.81 -1.96
CA TYR A 252 -17.21 -7.42 -2.57
C TYR A 252 -17.38 -6.45 -3.74
N LYS A 253 -16.30 -5.72 -4.03
CA LYS A 253 -16.19 -4.83 -5.18
C LYS A 253 -14.76 -4.87 -5.73
N LEU A 254 -14.64 -5.27 -7.00
CA LEU A 254 -13.41 -5.09 -7.77
C LEU A 254 -13.29 -3.61 -8.19
N MET A 255 -12.23 -2.97 -7.77
CA MET A 255 -11.85 -1.60 -8.12
C MET A 255 -10.93 -1.64 -9.34
N LYS A 256 -11.52 -1.56 -10.54
CA LYS A 256 -10.74 -1.43 -11.78
C LYS A 256 -10.07 -0.06 -11.83
N MET A 257 -8.80 -0.03 -11.47
CA MET A 257 -7.97 1.17 -11.58
C MET A 257 -7.67 1.46 -13.06
N LYS A 258 -7.72 2.73 -13.46
CA LYS A 258 -7.31 3.14 -14.82
C LYS A 258 -5.83 2.86 -15.09
N ASP A 259 -5.01 2.79 -14.03
CA ASP A 259 -3.59 2.45 -14.06
C ASP A 259 -3.32 1.32 -13.02
N PRO A 260 -2.59 0.24 -13.36
CA PRO A 260 -2.52 -1.01 -12.58
C PRO A 260 -1.64 -0.95 -11.30
N PHE A 261 -1.37 0.25 -10.75
CA PHE A 261 -0.33 0.44 -9.73
C PHE A 261 -0.82 1.07 -8.40
N GLY A 262 -2.12 1.10 -8.11
CA GLY A 262 -2.66 1.75 -6.89
C GLY A 262 -3.14 0.79 -5.82
N ILE A 263 -2.48 0.76 -4.66
CA ILE A 263 -2.62 -0.34 -3.69
C ILE A 263 -2.26 0.05 -2.23
N HIS A 264 -3.09 -0.35 -1.25
CA HIS A 264 -2.91 -0.11 0.20
C HIS A 264 -2.16 -1.23 0.94
N HIS A 265 -1.07 -0.92 1.67
CA HIS A 265 -0.14 -1.92 2.23
C HIS A 265 0.42 -1.62 3.63
N SER A 266 -0.21 -0.75 4.44
CA SER A 266 0.35 -0.34 5.75
C SER A 266 -0.60 -0.57 6.93
N LEU A 267 -0.01 -0.89 8.10
CA LEU A 267 -0.73 -1.26 9.33
C LEU A 267 -0.46 -0.27 10.46
N TRP A 268 -1.48 0.52 10.81
CA TRP A 268 -1.55 1.31 12.03
C TRP A 268 -2.91 1.04 12.66
N LEU A 269 -2.97 0.94 14.00
CA LEU A 269 -4.22 0.69 14.72
C LEU A 269 -4.63 1.97 15.45
N SER A 270 -5.83 2.49 15.15
CA SER A 270 -6.35 3.64 15.89
C SER A 270 -6.68 3.25 17.34
N PRO A 271 -6.70 4.21 18.28
CA PRO A 271 -7.50 4.06 19.49
C PRO A 271 -8.95 3.72 19.15
N ALA A 272 -9.70 3.25 20.14
CA ALA A 272 -11.14 3.06 19.99
C ALA A 272 -11.80 4.41 19.65
N CYS A 273 -12.66 4.41 18.63
CA CYS A 273 -13.45 5.58 18.24
C CYS A 273 -14.91 5.33 18.64
N PRO A 274 -15.35 5.79 19.83
CA PRO A 274 -16.69 5.49 20.36
C PRO A 274 -17.78 6.13 19.51
N LYS A 275 -19.01 5.59 19.60
CA LYS A 275 -20.17 6.16 18.90
C LYS A 275 -20.53 7.50 19.55
N LEU A 276 -20.70 8.54 18.73
CA LEU A 276 -21.27 9.82 19.13
C LEU A 276 -22.76 9.68 19.50
N SER A 277 -23.27 10.63 20.28
CA SER A 277 -24.70 10.71 20.61
C SER A 277 -25.55 10.90 19.35
N ASP A 278 -26.82 10.52 19.40
CA ASP A 278 -27.71 10.67 18.25
C ASP A 278 -28.01 12.15 17.91
N SER A 279 -27.72 13.07 18.84
CA SER A 279 -27.83 14.53 18.67
C SER A 279 -26.56 15.23 18.14
N HIS A 280 -25.53 14.48 17.72
CA HIS A 280 -24.27 15.03 17.25
C HIS A 280 -24.41 15.93 16.01
N SER A 281 -23.54 16.94 15.93
CA SER A 281 -23.31 17.71 14.72
C SER A 281 -22.30 17.01 13.80
N ASP A 282 -22.30 17.34 12.50
CA ASP A 282 -21.32 16.79 11.55
C ASP A 282 -19.86 17.22 11.85
N LYS A 283 -19.66 18.19 12.74
CA LYS A 283 -18.33 18.65 13.19
C LYS A 283 -17.84 17.93 14.45
N ASP A 284 -18.70 17.15 15.10
CA ASP A 284 -18.38 16.50 16.37
C ASP A 284 -17.45 15.31 16.17
N GLY A 285 -16.65 15.03 17.20
CA GLY A 285 -15.73 13.91 17.21
C GLY A 285 -14.61 14.01 16.16
N GLU A 286 -14.24 15.22 15.75
CA GLU A 286 -13.03 15.43 14.95
C GLU A 286 -11.78 15.35 15.83
N SER A 287 -10.74 14.76 15.26
CA SER A 287 -9.39 14.71 15.84
C SER A 287 -8.68 16.07 15.82
N PRO A 288 -7.68 16.30 16.69
CA PRO A 288 -6.81 17.47 16.64
C PRO A 288 -6.07 17.67 15.30
N THR A 289 -6.01 16.62 14.47
CA THR A 289 -5.25 16.57 13.21
C THR A 289 -6.13 16.72 11.96
N GLY A 290 -7.46 16.71 12.09
CA GLY A 290 -8.40 16.67 10.96
C GLY A 290 -8.54 15.29 10.29
N PHE A 291 -8.09 14.22 10.95
CA PHE A 291 -8.12 12.84 10.48
C PHE A 291 -9.51 12.41 10.02
N LYS A 292 -10.58 12.68 10.78
CA LYS A 292 -11.92 12.17 10.48
C LYS A 292 -12.43 12.74 9.16
N LYS A 293 -12.31 14.06 8.97
CA LYS A 293 -12.64 14.74 7.72
C LYS A 293 -11.85 14.18 6.54
N ASP A 294 -10.52 14.06 6.67
CA ASP A 294 -9.66 13.62 5.57
C ASP A 294 -9.91 12.13 5.22
N PHE A 295 -10.17 11.28 6.22
CA PHE A 295 -10.54 9.87 6.02
C PHE A 295 -11.91 9.72 5.34
N LEU A 296 -12.92 10.51 5.74
CA LEU A 296 -14.23 10.53 5.08
C LEU A 296 -14.12 10.98 3.62
N ASN A 297 -13.31 11.99 3.33
CA ASN A 297 -13.09 12.46 1.96
C ASN A 297 -12.46 11.36 1.09
N TYR A 298 -11.49 10.64 1.64
CA TYR A 298 -10.89 9.49 0.97
C TYR A 298 -11.90 8.37 0.71
N LEU A 299 -12.72 7.96 1.68
CA LEU A 299 -13.75 6.93 1.46
C LEU A 299 -14.79 7.35 0.42
N ARG A 300 -15.22 8.62 0.45
CA ARG A 300 -16.17 9.17 -0.53
C ARG A 300 -15.60 9.23 -1.94
N SER A 301 -14.28 9.38 -2.09
CA SER A 301 -13.62 9.49 -3.39
C SER A 301 -13.66 8.21 -4.23
N TYR A 302 -13.95 7.06 -3.61
CA TYR A 302 -14.22 5.82 -4.35
C TYR A 302 -15.53 5.91 -5.15
N ASN A 303 -16.50 6.73 -4.69
CA ASN A 303 -17.82 6.86 -5.30
C ASN A 303 -18.56 5.51 -5.46
N GLU A 304 -18.43 4.63 -4.48
CA GLU A 304 -19.00 3.28 -4.51
C GLU A 304 -20.10 3.11 -3.45
N PRO A 305 -21.34 2.72 -3.83
CA PRO A 305 -22.46 2.56 -2.89
C PRO A 305 -22.19 1.57 -1.74
N ILE A 306 -21.36 0.56 -2.00
CA ILE A 306 -20.96 -0.46 -1.01
C ILE A 306 -20.26 0.16 0.22
N LEU A 307 -19.67 1.36 0.08
CA LEU A 307 -19.00 2.07 1.17
C LEU A 307 -19.92 2.94 2.01
N LYS A 308 -21.16 3.20 1.57
CA LYS A 308 -22.08 4.11 2.26
C LYS A 308 -22.29 3.75 3.75
N PRO A 309 -22.52 2.48 4.14
CA PRO A 309 -22.64 2.12 5.55
C PRO A 309 -21.38 2.46 6.36
N PHE A 310 -20.19 2.22 5.79
CA PHE A 310 -18.92 2.50 6.45
C PHE A 310 -18.63 3.99 6.59
N ILE A 311 -18.96 4.79 5.56
CA ILE A 311 -18.93 6.25 5.63
C ILE A 311 -19.84 6.74 6.77
N ASP A 312 -21.03 6.16 6.92
CA ASP A 312 -21.95 6.48 8.00
C ASP A 312 -21.45 6.04 9.39
N TYR A 313 -20.76 4.89 9.49
CA TYR A 313 -20.11 4.46 10.74
C TYR A 313 -19.01 5.44 11.14
N VAL A 314 -18.14 5.83 10.21
CA VAL A 314 -17.06 6.82 10.47
C VAL A 314 -17.64 8.17 10.84
N ARG A 315 -18.70 8.64 10.17
CA ARG A 315 -19.38 9.91 10.47
C ARG A 315 -19.88 9.97 11.92
N ARG A 316 -20.43 8.86 12.42
CA ARG A 316 -20.98 8.75 13.79
C ARG A 316 -19.95 8.33 14.85
N ALA A 317 -18.69 8.19 14.51
CA ALA A 317 -17.65 7.82 15.46
C ALA A 317 -16.84 9.05 15.91
N ASP A 318 -16.38 9.03 17.16
CA ASP A 318 -15.53 10.05 17.76
C ASP A 318 -14.06 9.71 17.54
N PHE A 319 -13.34 10.57 16.82
CA PHE A 319 -11.91 10.45 16.50
C PHE A 319 -11.05 11.40 17.35
N SER A 320 -11.60 12.03 18.39
CA SER A 320 -10.87 13.00 19.23
C SER A 320 -9.57 12.45 19.83
N ALA A 321 -9.51 11.14 20.08
CA ALA A 321 -8.31 10.44 20.57
C ALA A 321 -7.24 10.16 19.49
N VAL A 322 -7.54 10.37 18.20
CA VAL A 322 -6.59 10.10 17.10
C VAL A 322 -5.58 11.24 16.98
N ARG A 323 -4.29 10.91 17.17
CA ARG A 323 -3.19 11.91 17.23
C ARG A 323 -2.34 11.98 15.95
N VAL A 324 -2.58 11.10 14.98
CA VAL A 324 -1.86 11.08 13.69
C VAL A 324 -2.63 11.85 12.63
N CYS A 325 -1.95 12.32 11.59
CA CYS A 325 -2.60 12.93 10.42
C CYS A 325 -2.86 11.88 9.35
N PHE A 326 -4.07 11.82 8.80
CA PHE A 326 -4.37 10.97 7.65
C PHE A 326 -3.73 11.55 6.38
N VAL A 327 -3.05 10.72 5.59
CA VAL A 327 -2.44 11.12 4.32
C VAL A 327 -2.93 10.17 3.25
N ALA A 328 -3.46 10.71 2.15
CA ALA A 328 -3.95 9.90 1.05
C ALA A 328 -3.50 10.44 -0.32
N SER A 329 -3.50 9.53 -1.28
CA SER A 329 -3.51 9.85 -2.70
C SER A 329 -4.79 9.33 -3.32
N ILE A 330 -5.41 10.15 -4.16
CA ILE A 330 -6.63 9.85 -4.90
C ILE A 330 -6.30 10.02 -6.40
N PRO A 331 -6.70 9.10 -7.29
CA PRO A 331 -6.46 9.24 -8.71
C PRO A 331 -7.12 10.49 -9.28
N GLY A 332 -6.35 11.32 -9.98
CA GLY A 332 -6.86 12.58 -10.53
C GLY A 332 -5.79 13.67 -10.63
N LYS A 333 -6.22 14.82 -11.14
CA LYS A 333 -5.44 16.06 -11.15
C LYS A 333 -5.87 16.87 -9.92
N HIS A 334 -4.93 17.19 -9.04
CA HIS A 334 -5.21 17.84 -7.77
C HIS A 334 -4.34 19.06 -7.53
N THR A 335 -4.92 20.09 -6.95
CA THR A 335 -4.23 21.30 -6.48
C THR A 335 -3.89 21.22 -4.99
N LYS A 336 -3.11 22.20 -4.48
CA LYS A 336 -2.58 22.21 -3.11
C LYS A 336 -3.64 22.05 -2.00
N ASN A 337 -4.85 22.55 -2.22
CA ASN A 337 -5.87 22.67 -1.16
C ASN A 337 -6.78 21.44 -1.01
N GLU A 338 -6.62 20.42 -1.85
CA GLU A 338 -7.56 19.30 -1.93
C GLU A 338 -7.24 18.14 -0.97
N HIS A 339 -6.08 18.17 -0.28
CA HIS A 339 -5.60 17.09 0.60
C HIS A 339 -5.63 15.68 -0.04
N ALA A 340 -5.60 15.63 -1.37
CA ALA A 340 -5.87 14.42 -2.16
C ALA A 340 -4.60 13.75 -2.71
N THR A 341 -3.41 14.22 -2.31
CA THR A 341 -2.12 13.71 -2.81
C THR A 341 -1.09 13.70 -1.70
N HIS A 342 -0.27 12.64 -1.64
CA HIS A 342 0.83 12.59 -0.68
C HIS A 342 1.78 13.80 -0.81
N LEU A 343 2.14 14.24 -2.03
CA LEU A 343 3.03 15.39 -2.23
C LEU A 343 2.52 16.66 -1.56
N HIS A 344 1.28 17.07 -1.84
CA HIS A 344 0.70 18.27 -1.25
C HIS A 344 0.42 18.11 0.24
N THR A 345 -0.22 17.01 0.64
CA THR A 345 -0.68 16.82 2.03
C THR A 345 0.51 16.71 2.98
N VAL A 346 1.53 15.92 2.64
CA VAL A 346 2.75 15.80 3.47
C VAL A 346 3.48 17.13 3.51
N GLY A 347 3.70 17.77 2.36
CA GLY A 347 4.38 19.05 2.29
C GLY A 347 3.71 20.14 3.12
N ASP A 348 2.38 20.22 3.08
CA ASP A 348 1.58 21.17 3.86
C ASP A 348 1.60 20.87 5.36
N LEU A 349 1.39 19.61 5.76
CA LEU A 349 1.45 19.20 7.17
C LEU A 349 2.82 19.47 7.79
N LEU A 350 3.89 19.12 7.09
CA LEU A 350 5.25 19.41 7.53
C LEU A 350 5.52 20.91 7.58
N SER A 351 5.07 21.68 6.58
CA SER A 351 5.16 23.15 6.58
C SER A 351 4.48 23.80 7.79
N ARG A 352 3.40 23.21 8.31
CA ARG A 352 2.66 23.76 9.45
C ARG A 352 3.17 23.29 10.82
N HIS A 353 3.73 22.09 10.90
CA HIS A 353 3.94 21.42 12.20
C HIS A 353 5.32 20.80 12.42
N CYS A 354 6.13 20.60 11.37
CA CYS A 354 7.48 20.07 11.54
C CYS A 354 8.41 21.19 12.00
N VAL A 355 8.89 21.10 13.24
CA VAL A 355 9.84 22.04 13.83
C VAL A 355 11.22 21.38 13.85
N LEU A 356 12.24 22.15 13.47
CA LEU A 356 13.63 21.71 13.46
C LEU A 356 14.49 22.71 14.23
N PRO A 357 15.63 22.26 14.80
CA PRO A 357 16.58 23.15 15.44
C PRO A 357 17.00 24.28 14.50
N LYS A 358 17.09 25.51 15.02
CA LYS A 358 17.65 26.65 14.28
C LYS A 358 19.17 26.55 14.25
N LYS A 359 19.76 26.82 13.09
CA LYS A 359 21.20 26.96 12.95
C LYS A 359 21.63 28.29 13.59
N THR A 360 22.33 28.22 14.72
CA THR A 360 22.81 29.40 15.47
C THR A 360 24.32 29.56 15.37
N THR A 361 25.07 28.47 15.16
CA THR A 361 26.53 28.47 14.95
C THR A 361 26.90 27.51 13.82
N PRO A 362 28.13 27.58 13.25
CA PRO A 362 28.58 26.62 12.25
C PRO A 362 28.55 25.15 12.73
N GLN A 363 28.64 24.89 14.03
CA GLN A 363 28.62 23.56 14.64
C GLN A 363 27.24 23.15 15.17
N SER A 364 26.31 24.09 15.41
CA SER A 364 24.99 23.76 15.94
C SER A 364 24.19 22.90 14.96
N GLU A 365 23.20 22.16 15.45
CA GLU A 365 22.22 21.54 14.55
C GLU A 365 21.47 22.61 13.75
N GLY A 366 20.89 22.18 12.63
CA GLY A 366 20.06 22.99 11.76
C GLY A 366 19.23 22.11 10.82
N PRO A 367 18.26 22.67 10.07
CA PRO A 367 17.39 21.85 9.23
C PRO A 367 18.15 20.99 8.22
N LEU A 368 19.25 21.50 7.64
CA LEU A 368 20.06 20.76 6.66
C LEU A 368 20.91 19.64 7.27
N SER A 369 21.15 19.66 8.58
CA SER A 369 21.87 18.58 9.26
C SER A 369 20.99 17.34 9.49
N TRP A 370 19.66 17.51 9.51
CA TRP A 370 18.70 16.42 9.67
C TRP A 370 18.36 15.79 8.31
N GLY A 371 18.74 14.52 8.13
CA GLY A 371 18.62 13.80 6.85
C GLY A 371 17.25 13.17 6.63
N VAL A 372 16.77 13.19 5.40
CA VAL A 372 15.53 12.50 5.00
C VAL A 372 15.84 11.05 4.62
N ILE A 373 15.02 10.12 5.10
CA ILE A 373 15.08 8.71 4.69
C ILE A 373 13.76 8.35 4.04
N ALA A 374 13.83 7.82 2.82
CA ALA A 374 12.75 7.12 2.16
C ALA A 374 13.03 5.62 2.21
N GLN A 375 12.01 4.83 2.46
CA GLN A 375 12.07 3.38 2.44
C GLN A 375 10.78 2.87 1.78
N SER A 376 10.91 2.04 0.76
CA SER A 376 9.74 1.41 0.14
C SER A 376 10.07 0.07 -0.50
N SER A 377 9.05 -0.71 -0.86
CA SER A 377 9.21 -2.05 -1.41
C SER A 377 9.22 -2.08 -2.94
N SER A 378 8.93 -0.96 -3.59
CA SER A 378 8.88 -0.80 -5.04
C SER A 378 9.36 0.58 -5.45
N ILE A 379 9.98 0.65 -6.63
CA ILE A 379 10.48 1.91 -7.19
C ILE A 379 9.91 2.06 -8.61
N GLY A 380 9.24 3.19 -8.85
CA GLY A 380 8.71 3.54 -10.16
C GLY A 380 9.74 4.27 -11.04
N ASN A 381 9.30 4.75 -12.21
CA ASN A 381 10.11 5.62 -13.06
C ASN A 381 10.21 7.04 -12.46
N LEU A 382 11.40 7.38 -11.98
CA LEU A 382 11.66 8.64 -11.28
C LEU A 382 12.04 9.79 -12.22
N GLY A 383 12.47 9.50 -13.45
CA GLY A 383 12.92 10.48 -14.43
C GLY A 383 14.40 10.30 -14.80
N LYS A 384 14.90 11.17 -15.68
CA LYS A 384 16.25 11.04 -16.24
C LYS A 384 17.37 11.36 -15.23
N ASP A 385 17.04 12.14 -14.21
CA ASP A 385 17.97 12.58 -13.16
C ASP A 385 17.22 12.78 -11.82
N ALA A 386 17.99 12.94 -10.74
CA ALA A 386 17.45 13.15 -9.41
C ALA A 386 16.68 14.47 -9.25
N ALA A 387 17.02 15.52 -10.02
CA ALA A 387 16.48 16.85 -9.87
C ALA A 387 15.01 16.93 -10.32
N GLN A 388 14.62 16.20 -11.37
CA GLN A 388 13.30 16.30 -11.98
C GLN A 388 12.13 15.99 -11.03
N TRP A 389 12.22 14.92 -10.24
CA TRP A 389 11.10 14.49 -9.40
C TRP A 389 11.51 14.02 -8.01
N PHE A 390 12.55 13.19 -7.91
CA PHE A 390 12.98 12.66 -6.61
C PHE A 390 13.41 13.77 -5.65
N ARG A 391 14.25 14.70 -6.11
CA ARG A 391 14.63 15.90 -5.35
C ARG A 391 13.65 17.05 -5.58
N GLY A 392 13.26 17.31 -6.83
CA GLY A 392 12.42 18.46 -7.18
C GLY A 392 10.97 18.39 -6.68
N SER A 393 10.46 17.20 -6.35
CA SER A 393 9.09 17.02 -5.84
C SER A 393 9.06 16.30 -4.50
N VAL A 394 9.61 15.09 -4.39
CA VAL A 394 9.52 14.28 -3.17
C VAL A 394 10.33 14.87 -2.02
N LEU A 395 11.62 15.15 -2.23
CA LEU A 395 12.45 15.81 -1.21
C LEU A 395 11.92 17.21 -0.87
N ARG A 396 11.40 17.95 -1.86
CA ARG A 396 10.73 19.24 -1.63
C ARG A 396 9.61 19.12 -0.60
N ALA A 397 8.73 18.13 -0.73
CA ALA A 397 7.70 17.87 0.27
C ALA A 397 8.31 17.43 1.62
N LEU A 398 9.16 16.40 1.62
CA LEU A 398 9.71 15.79 2.85
C LEU A 398 10.69 16.68 3.64
N SER A 399 11.29 17.69 3.00
CA SER A 399 12.19 18.64 3.67
C SER A 399 11.48 19.91 4.16
N SER A 400 10.19 20.06 3.88
CA SER A 400 9.37 21.16 4.38
C SER A 400 9.35 21.18 5.91
N HIS A 401 9.29 22.37 6.47
CA HIS A 401 9.19 22.61 7.92
C HIS A 401 8.68 24.03 8.17
N THR A 402 8.34 24.36 9.42
CA THR A 402 7.71 25.64 9.80
C THR A 402 8.47 26.89 9.37
N SER A 403 9.81 26.81 9.29
CA SER A 403 10.65 27.93 8.86
C SER A 403 10.92 27.97 7.35
N CYS A 404 10.62 26.90 6.62
CA CYS A 404 10.80 26.84 5.16
C CYS A 404 9.70 25.96 4.55
N PRO A 405 8.49 26.52 4.36
CA PRO A 405 7.36 25.78 3.83
C PRO A 405 7.51 25.53 2.33
N MET A 406 7.39 24.27 1.89
CA MET A 406 7.41 23.86 0.47
C MET A 406 8.52 24.50 -0.39
N PRO A 407 9.81 24.35 0.01
CA PRO A 407 10.93 25.05 -0.63
C PRO A 407 11.01 24.75 -2.13
N MET A 408 11.35 25.74 -2.96
CA MET A 408 11.50 25.50 -4.42
C MET A 408 12.58 24.47 -4.74
N SER A 409 13.67 24.49 -3.97
CA SER A 409 14.75 23.51 -4.00
C SER A 409 15.26 23.28 -2.57
N SER A 410 15.75 22.07 -2.30
CA SER A 410 16.25 21.70 -0.98
C SER A 410 17.62 21.06 -1.07
N ASN A 411 18.53 21.51 -0.22
CA ASN A 411 19.86 20.95 -0.06
C ASN A 411 19.92 19.90 1.05
N ALA A 412 18.77 19.54 1.65
CA ALA A 412 18.72 18.43 2.59
C ALA A 412 19.19 17.12 1.91
N SER A 413 19.82 16.25 2.68
CA SER A 413 20.13 14.91 2.22
C SER A 413 18.86 14.08 2.13
N ILE A 414 18.84 13.16 1.16
CA ILE A 414 17.81 12.12 1.05
C ILE A 414 18.51 10.79 0.81
N SER A 415 18.13 9.77 1.56
CA SER A 415 18.60 8.39 1.40
C SER A 415 17.42 7.49 1.04
N MET A 416 17.66 6.45 0.25
CA MET A 416 16.65 5.48 -0.18
C MET A 416 17.03 4.09 0.30
N VAL A 417 16.31 3.55 1.28
CA VAL A 417 16.46 2.16 1.73
C VAL A 417 15.65 1.26 0.81
N TYR A 418 16.35 0.36 0.11
CA TYR A 418 15.76 -0.65 -0.76
C TYR A 418 16.62 -1.92 -0.70
N PRO A 419 16.04 -3.13 -0.72
CA PRO A 419 16.82 -4.36 -0.65
C PRO A 419 17.79 -4.53 -1.83
N SER A 420 19.06 -4.85 -1.52
CA SER A 420 20.02 -5.30 -2.53
C SER A 420 19.72 -6.75 -2.96
N VAL A 421 20.38 -7.21 -4.02
CA VAL A 421 20.37 -8.63 -4.41
C VAL A 421 20.80 -9.50 -3.23
N ASP A 422 21.87 -9.15 -2.51
CA ASP A 422 22.35 -9.90 -1.34
C ASP A 422 21.30 -9.96 -0.22
N ASN A 423 20.60 -8.85 0.06
CA ASN A 423 19.50 -8.85 1.04
C ASN A 423 18.41 -9.86 0.67
N VAL A 424 18.03 -9.94 -0.61
CA VAL A 424 17.01 -10.90 -1.06
C VAL A 424 17.53 -12.33 -1.01
N MET A 425 18.73 -12.59 -1.53
CA MET A 425 19.32 -13.92 -1.60
C MET A 425 19.57 -14.53 -0.21
N THR A 426 19.88 -13.69 0.78
CA THR A 426 20.09 -14.10 2.19
C THR A 426 18.81 -14.05 3.03
N GLY A 427 17.68 -13.64 2.45
CA GLY A 427 16.37 -13.59 3.10
C GLY A 427 15.79 -14.98 3.39
N TYR A 428 14.75 -15.03 4.22
CA TYR A 428 14.14 -16.28 4.69
C TYR A 428 13.58 -17.22 3.61
N TYR A 429 13.32 -16.71 2.41
CA TYR A 429 12.81 -17.45 1.27
C TYR A 429 13.76 -17.39 0.06
N GLY A 430 15.02 -16.98 0.28
CA GLY A 430 16.00 -16.79 -0.80
C GLY A 430 15.43 -15.90 -1.93
N PRO A 431 15.60 -16.27 -3.21
CA PRO A 431 15.08 -15.50 -4.35
C PRO A 431 13.58 -15.18 -4.28
N GLU A 432 12.76 -16.04 -3.66
CA GLU A 432 11.31 -15.82 -3.54
C GLU A 432 10.98 -14.64 -2.63
N SER A 433 11.90 -14.26 -1.72
CA SER A 433 11.75 -13.06 -0.88
C SER A 433 11.62 -11.78 -1.71
N GLY A 434 12.10 -11.80 -2.96
CA GLY A 434 11.98 -10.70 -3.92
C GLY A 434 10.64 -10.62 -4.64
N GLY A 435 9.74 -11.60 -4.47
CA GLY A 435 8.45 -11.63 -5.16
C GLY A 435 7.53 -10.44 -4.83
N CYS A 436 7.70 -9.84 -3.65
CA CYS A 436 6.95 -8.65 -3.22
C CYS A 436 7.76 -7.35 -3.34
N LEU A 437 8.87 -7.38 -4.10
CA LEU A 437 9.74 -6.22 -4.34
C LEU A 437 9.72 -5.81 -5.81
N PRO A 438 8.59 -5.30 -6.35
CA PRO A 438 8.50 -4.99 -7.77
C PRO A 438 9.34 -3.77 -8.13
N TYR A 439 10.47 -3.99 -8.79
CA TYR A 439 11.30 -2.97 -9.40
C TYR A 439 11.91 -3.53 -10.67
N SER A 440 11.35 -3.20 -11.83
CA SER A 440 11.78 -3.87 -13.06
C SER A 440 13.18 -3.46 -13.48
N LYS A 441 13.95 -4.41 -14.01
CA LYS A 441 15.30 -4.15 -14.56
C LYS A 441 15.28 -2.99 -15.57
N ALA A 442 14.29 -2.96 -16.46
CA ALA A 442 14.10 -1.92 -17.47
C ALA A 442 13.82 -0.52 -16.87
N THR A 443 13.20 -0.45 -15.68
CA THR A 443 13.03 0.83 -14.97
C THR A 443 14.35 1.27 -14.37
N ASN A 444 15.08 0.36 -13.73
CA ASN A 444 16.38 0.64 -13.11
C ASN A 444 17.42 1.13 -14.14
N GLU A 445 17.49 0.51 -15.31
CA GLU A 445 18.39 0.92 -16.40
C GLU A 445 18.20 2.37 -16.84
N LYS A 446 16.98 2.92 -16.73
CA LYS A 446 16.67 4.31 -17.10
C LYS A 446 17.02 5.33 -16.02
N GLN A 447 17.40 4.89 -14.83
CA GLN A 447 17.63 5.76 -13.66
C GLN A 447 18.79 5.27 -12.78
N ARG A 448 19.90 4.87 -13.40
CA ARG A 448 21.12 4.40 -12.70
C ARG A 448 21.67 5.40 -11.67
N TRP A 449 21.42 6.69 -11.87
CA TRP A 449 21.73 7.75 -10.91
C TRP A 449 21.14 7.50 -9.51
N LEU A 450 20.09 6.68 -9.39
CA LEU A 450 19.47 6.37 -8.10
C LEU A 450 20.42 5.59 -7.18
N GLN A 451 21.40 4.86 -7.75
CA GLN A 451 22.33 4.03 -7.00
C GLN A 451 23.11 4.83 -5.95
N ASP A 452 23.42 6.10 -6.23
CA ASP A 452 24.12 7.01 -5.30
C ASP A 452 23.30 7.34 -4.04
N TYR A 453 22.02 7.00 -4.03
CA TYR A 453 21.09 7.21 -2.92
C TYR A 453 20.73 5.92 -2.18
N LEU A 454 21.17 4.74 -2.65
CA LEU A 454 20.70 3.45 -2.16
C LEU A 454 21.44 2.97 -0.90
N TYR A 455 20.65 2.48 0.06
CA TYR A 455 21.11 1.87 1.30
C TYR A 455 20.44 0.51 1.50
N GLN A 456 21.19 -0.44 2.05
CA GLN A 456 20.76 -1.81 2.27
C GLN A 456 19.62 -1.88 3.29
N TRP A 457 18.76 -2.90 3.14
CA TRP A 457 17.79 -3.23 4.16
C TRP A 457 18.50 -3.89 5.36
N LYS A 458 18.32 -3.31 6.54
CA LYS A 458 18.85 -3.86 7.80
C LYS A 458 17.93 -3.49 8.96
N ALA A 459 17.50 -4.49 9.72
CA ALA A 459 16.57 -4.32 10.83
C ALA A 459 16.89 -5.33 11.93
N GLU A 460 18.16 -5.40 12.31
CA GLU A 460 18.71 -6.42 13.20
C GLU A 460 18.20 -6.22 14.63
N ALA A 461 18.09 -4.97 15.07
CA ALA A 461 17.56 -4.64 16.41
C ALA A 461 16.15 -5.19 16.64
N TYR A 462 15.40 -5.40 15.55
CA TYR A 462 14.04 -5.94 15.57
C TYR A 462 13.96 -7.39 15.07
N GLY A 463 15.09 -8.04 14.77
CA GLY A 463 15.16 -9.41 14.26
C GLY A 463 14.56 -9.59 12.85
N ARG A 464 14.54 -8.51 12.04
CA ARG A 464 13.83 -8.45 10.75
C ARG A 464 14.74 -8.30 9.53
N THR A 465 16.06 -8.29 9.68
CA THR A 465 17.00 -8.16 8.53
C THR A 465 16.73 -9.16 7.41
N LYS A 466 16.43 -10.42 7.74
CA LYS A 466 16.15 -11.49 6.74
C LYS A 466 14.71 -11.49 6.22
N ALA A 467 13.84 -10.65 6.77
CA ALA A 467 12.48 -10.47 6.30
C ALA A 467 12.41 -9.26 5.37
N MET A 468 12.14 -9.48 4.08
CA MET A 468 12.12 -8.39 3.10
C MET A 468 11.02 -7.36 3.42
N PRO A 469 11.33 -6.06 3.34
CA PRO A 469 10.40 -5.02 3.74
C PRO A 469 9.32 -4.84 2.69
N HIS A 470 8.08 -5.18 3.06
CA HIS A 470 6.91 -4.74 2.31
C HIS A 470 6.31 -3.44 2.86
N ILE A 471 6.75 -2.99 4.04
CA ILE A 471 6.40 -1.70 4.62
C ILE A 471 6.96 -0.55 3.77
N LYS A 472 6.32 0.62 3.81
CA LYS A 472 6.84 1.86 3.21
C LYS A 472 6.81 2.96 4.25
N SER A 473 7.93 3.65 4.39
CA SER A 473 8.08 4.71 5.37
C SER A 473 8.96 5.86 4.88
N TYR A 474 8.68 7.05 5.40
CA TYR A 474 9.43 8.25 5.10
C TYR A 474 9.63 9.04 6.40
N CYS A 475 10.84 9.44 6.72
CA CYS A 475 11.13 10.13 7.97
C CYS A 475 12.26 11.15 7.80
N ARG A 476 12.51 11.92 8.85
CA ARG A 476 13.65 12.83 8.93
C ARG A 476 14.37 12.68 10.26
N VAL A 477 15.64 12.32 10.21
CA VAL A 477 16.45 11.84 11.33
C VAL A 477 17.48 12.88 11.74
N SER A 478 17.72 13.00 13.05
CA SER A 478 18.77 13.87 13.59
C SER A 478 20.19 13.40 13.24
N PRO A 479 21.20 14.29 13.27
CA PRO A 479 22.61 13.92 13.06
C PRO A 479 23.11 12.86 14.04
N CYS A 480 22.61 12.86 15.27
CA CYS A 480 22.97 11.87 16.29
C CYS A 480 22.25 10.53 16.14
N LEU A 481 21.33 10.38 15.17
CA LEU A 481 20.63 9.14 14.85
C LEU A 481 19.77 8.57 15.99
N THR A 482 19.34 9.43 16.91
CA THR A 482 18.49 9.06 18.05
C THR A 482 17.13 9.75 18.05
N LYS A 483 16.85 10.66 17.09
CA LYS A 483 15.62 11.45 17.06
C LYS A 483 15.00 11.50 15.66
N LEU A 484 13.67 11.59 15.60
CA LEU A 484 12.90 11.86 14.38
C LEU A 484 12.11 13.17 14.49
N ALA A 485 12.10 13.95 13.42
CA ALA A 485 11.29 15.17 13.32
C ALA A 485 9.86 14.85 12.86
N PHE A 486 9.69 13.78 12.09
CA PHE A 486 8.40 13.19 11.73
C PHE A 486 8.61 11.75 11.29
N PHE A 487 7.52 10.99 11.22
CA PHE A 487 7.50 9.65 10.65
C PHE A 487 6.22 9.43 9.84
N LEU A 488 6.32 9.04 8.58
CA LEU A 488 5.20 8.68 7.71
C LEU A 488 5.20 7.17 7.51
N LEU A 489 4.08 6.53 7.84
CA LEU A 489 3.77 5.15 7.45
C LEU A 489 2.73 5.20 6.33
N THR A 490 2.96 4.56 5.19
CA THR A 490 2.03 4.66 4.06
C THR A 490 2.07 3.42 3.18
N SER A 491 1.08 3.25 2.31
CA SER A 491 1.14 2.32 1.19
C SER A 491 1.97 2.84 0.01
N ALA A 492 2.16 4.17 -0.07
CA ALA A 492 2.80 4.83 -1.19
C ALA A 492 4.28 4.45 -1.33
N ASN A 493 4.56 3.60 -2.32
CA ASN A 493 5.92 3.35 -2.80
C ASN A 493 6.55 4.60 -3.42
N LEU A 494 7.87 4.62 -3.61
CA LEU A 494 8.55 5.72 -4.28
C LEU A 494 8.23 5.72 -5.78
N SER A 495 7.09 6.31 -6.15
CA SER A 495 6.62 6.39 -7.54
C SER A 495 5.76 7.62 -7.79
N LYS A 496 5.77 8.11 -9.04
CA LYS A 496 4.89 9.20 -9.51
C LYS A 496 3.41 8.82 -9.46
N ALA A 497 3.09 7.53 -9.60
CA ALA A 497 1.71 7.04 -9.56
C ALA A 497 1.10 7.21 -8.16
N ALA A 498 1.89 6.88 -7.12
CA ALA A 498 1.51 6.94 -5.72
C ALA A 498 1.58 8.36 -5.15
N TRP A 499 2.69 9.07 -5.35
CA TRP A 499 2.92 10.38 -4.75
C TRP A 499 2.33 11.56 -5.55
N GLY A 500 2.19 11.38 -6.86
CA GLY A 500 1.90 12.43 -7.83
C GLY A 500 3.12 12.74 -8.72
N GLY A 501 2.88 13.11 -9.97
CA GLY A 501 3.93 13.55 -10.89
C GLY A 501 4.63 14.86 -10.48
N PRO A 502 5.54 15.39 -11.31
CA PRO A 502 6.10 16.73 -11.09
C PRO A 502 5.01 17.80 -11.00
N PHE A 503 5.26 18.87 -10.25
CA PHE A 503 4.36 20.02 -10.18
C PHE A 503 4.18 20.64 -11.57
N ASN A 504 2.94 20.78 -12.00
CA ASN A 504 2.58 21.55 -13.19
C ASN A 504 2.75 23.05 -12.93
N LYS A 505 2.70 23.86 -14.00
CA LYS A 505 2.79 25.33 -13.91
C LYS A 505 1.72 25.95 -13.01
N ASP A 506 0.54 25.35 -12.97
CA ASP A 506 -0.59 25.75 -12.10
C ASP A 506 -0.47 25.21 -10.66
N GLY A 507 0.65 24.56 -10.32
CA GLY A 507 0.89 23.92 -9.03
C GLY A 507 0.16 22.60 -8.83
N SER A 508 -0.62 22.12 -9.81
CA SER A 508 -1.30 20.83 -9.70
C SER A 508 -0.34 19.66 -9.87
N VAL A 509 -0.71 18.50 -9.35
CA VAL A 509 -0.04 17.22 -9.58
C VAL A 509 -1.06 16.19 -10.05
N TYR A 510 -0.61 15.24 -10.88
CA TYR A 510 -1.45 14.13 -11.33
C TYR A 510 -1.06 12.85 -10.60
N VAL A 511 -2.05 12.22 -9.96
CA VAL A 511 -1.94 10.97 -9.22
C VAL A 511 -2.69 9.88 -9.97
N ARG A 512 -2.17 8.65 -9.94
CA ARG A 512 -2.74 7.49 -10.65
C ARG A 512 -3.28 6.41 -9.71
N SER A 513 -2.90 6.47 -8.45
CA SER A 513 -3.12 5.41 -7.46
C SER A 513 -3.92 5.91 -6.27
N TYR A 514 -4.78 5.05 -5.73
CA TYR A 514 -5.24 5.22 -4.35
C TYR A 514 -4.12 4.80 -3.41
N GLU A 515 -3.75 5.68 -2.48
CA GLU A 515 -2.78 5.38 -1.42
C GLU A 515 -3.31 5.93 -0.11
N ALA A 516 -2.96 5.30 1.01
CA ALA A 516 -3.33 5.76 2.34
C ALA A 516 -2.18 5.53 3.32
N GLY A 517 -2.08 6.41 4.29
CA GLY A 517 -1.05 6.39 5.31
C GLY A 517 -1.38 7.33 6.46
N VAL A 518 -0.50 7.30 7.46
CA VAL A 518 -0.57 8.14 8.64
C VAL A 518 0.78 8.83 8.88
N LEU A 519 0.73 10.14 9.08
CA LEU A 519 1.87 10.96 9.42
C LEU A 519 1.87 11.24 10.93
N PHE A 520 2.95 10.85 11.58
CA PHE A 520 3.26 11.15 12.97
C PHE A 520 4.07 12.43 13.04
N LEU A 521 3.61 13.38 13.84
CA LEU A 521 4.25 14.67 14.08
C LEU A 521 4.38 14.87 15.59
N PRO A 522 5.60 15.10 16.13
CA PRO A 522 5.85 15.20 17.58
C PRO A 522 4.91 16.15 18.31
N LYS A 523 4.55 17.28 17.68
CA LYS A 523 3.59 18.26 18.20
C LYS A 523 2.26 17.66 18.65
N PHE A 524 1.72 16.68 17.93
CA PHE A 524 0.45 16.05 18.31
C PHE A 524 0.61 14.98 19.38
N PHE A 525 1.84 14.69 19.80
CA PHE A 525 2.21 13.76 20.88
C PHE A 525 2.80 14.49 22.09
N ASP A 526 2.70 15.83 22.14
CA ASP A 526 3.29 16.69 23.18
C ASP A 526 4.82 16.53 23.28
N GLN A 527 5.47 16.27 22.15
CA GLN A 527 6.91 16.05 22.03
C GLN A 527 7.54 17.06 21.06
N GLU A 528 8.79 17.43 21.30
CA GLU A 528 9.57 18.25 20.35
C GLU A 528 10.08 17.41 19.16
N TYR A 529 10.49 16.18 19.46
CA TYR A 529 10.96 15.16 18.53
C TYR A 529 10.60 13.78 19.08
N PHE A 530 10.52 12.78 18.22
CA PHE A 530 10.39 11.39 18.66
C PHE A 530 11.77 10.81 18.97
N GLU A 531 11.98 10.27 20.17
CA GLU A 531 13.18 9.52 20.49
C GLU A 531 13.09 8.09 19.97
N ILE A 532 14.14 7.58 19.32
CA ILE A 532 14.17 6.22 18.76
C ILE A 532 15.25 5.33 19.38
N LYS A 533 16.07 5.89 20.28
CA LYS A 533 17.08 5.18 21.06
C LYS A 533 17.18 5.82 22.43
N ASN A 534 17.33 5.00 23.47
CA ASN A 534 17.60 5.49 24.82
C ASN A 534 18.88 6.33 24.85
N THR A 535 18.83 7.46 25.54
CA THR A 535 19.99 8.30 25.78
C THR A 535 20.25 8.41 27.28
N THR A 536 21.45 8.84 27.68
CA THR A 536 21.76 9.12 29.09
C THR A 536 20.83 10.17 29.70
N ALA A 537 20.32 11.09 28.89
CA ALA A 537 19.39 12.15 29.30
C ALA A 537 17.93 11.67 29.44
N ASN A 538 17.54 10.57 28.80
CA ASN A 538 16.17 10.07 28.82
C ASN A 538 16.16 8.54 28.85
N LYS A 539 16.33 7.97 30.06
CA LYS A 539 16.31 6.52 30.28
C LYS A 539 14.89 5.94 30.43
N ASN A 540 13.90 6.79 30.71
CA ASN A 540 12.53 6.38 31.07
C ASN A 540 11.46 6.93 30.09
N GLY A 541 11.87 7.58 29.00
CA GLY A 541 10.94 8.11 27.99
C GLY A 541 10.38 7.03 27.08
N THR A 542 9.15 7.23 26.61
CA THR A 542 8.54 6.33 25.62
C THR A 542 9.26 6.48 24.28
N LEU A 543 9.93 5.42 23.84
CA LEU A 543 10.59 5.39 22.54
C LEU A 543 9.57 5.19 21.40
N PHE A 544 9.78 5.91 20.31
CA PHE A 544 9.10 5.65 19.05
C PHE A 544 9.62 4.34 18.44
N PRO A 545 8.75 3.40 18.07
CA PRO A 545 9.14 2.07 17.59
C PRO A 545 9.63 2.12 16.13
N PHE A 546 10.83 2.67 15.92
CA PHE A 546 11.45 2.80 14.60
C PHE A 546 11.96 1.45 14.09
N MET A 547 11.69 1.12 12.80
CA MET A 547 11.70 -0.27 12.33
C MET A 547 13.00 -0.80 11.69
N TYR A 548 13.98 0.05 11.40
CA TYR A 548 15.24 -0.36 10.77
C TYR A 548 16.45 0.32 11.41
N ASP A 549 17.62 -0.24 11.20
CA ASP A 549 18.83 0.12 11.93
C ASP A 549 19.41 1.46 11.44
N LEU A 550 20.00 2.21 12.39
CA LEU A 550 20.80 3.41 12.13
C LEU A 550 22.17 3.29 12.81
N PRO A 551 23.28 3.73 12.16
CA PRO A 551 23.35 4.37 10.84
C PRO A 551 22.96 3.42 9.69
N LEU A 552 22.45 3.99 8.59
CA LEU A 552 22.13 3.21 7.39
C LEU A 552 23.40 2.56 6.84
N THR A 553 23.27 1.34 6.32
CA THR A 553 24.38 0.64 5.65
C THR A 553 24.36 0.98 4.16
N PRO A 554 25.34 1.72 3.63
CA PRO A 554 25.38 2.06 2.21
C PRO A 554 25.53 0.80 1.37
N TYR A 555 25.07 0.86 0.12
CA TYR A 555 25.38 -0.17 -0.87
C TYR A 555 26.89 -0.28 -1.06
N ARG A 556 27.39 -1.51 -1.21
CA ARG A 556 28.75 -1.78 -1.65
C ARG A 556 28.91 -1.32 -3.11
N LYS A 557 30.16 -1.16 -3.55
CA LYS A 557 30.48 -0.71 -4.91
C LYS A 557 29.87 -1.62 -5.99
N ASP A 558 29.75 -2.90 -5.68
CA ASP A 558 29.21 -3.97 -6.52
C ASP A 558 27.79 -4.39 -6.15
N ASP A 559 27.17 -3.77 -5.13
CA ASP A 559 25.77 -4.03 -4.80
C ASP A 559 24.86 -3.54 -5.93
N TYR A 560 23.85 -4.36 -6.21
CA TYR A 560 22.79 -4.04 -7.15
C TYR A 560 21.45 -4.10 -6.42
N PRO A 561 20.52 -3.15 -6.65
CA PRO A 561 19.17 -3.26 -6.07
C PRO A 561 18.49 -4.50 -6.61
N TRP A 562 17.69 -5.19 -5.80
CA TRP A 562 16.86 -6.25 -6.35
C TRP A 562 16.00 -5.73 -7.50
N CYS A 563 16.03 -6.42 -8.64
CA CYS A 563 15.15 -6.10 -9.76
C CYS A 563 14.51 -7.37 -10.28
N ASN A 564 13.20 -7.29 -10.54
CA ASN A 564 12.43 -8.38 -11.14
C ASN A 564 12.41 -8.34 -12.67
#